data_AF-A0A857FP97-F1
#
_entry.id   AF-A0A857FP97-F1
#
_cell.length_a   1.000
_cell.length_b   1.000
_cell.length_c   1.000
_cell.angle_alpha   90.00
_cell.angle_beta   90.00
_cell.angle_gamma   90.00
#
_symmetry.space_group_name_H-M   'P 1'
#
loop_
_entity.id
_entity.type
_entity.pdbx_description
1 polymer ?
#
loop_
_entity_poly.entity_id
_entity_poly.type
_entity_poly.pdbx_seq_one_letter_code
_entity_poly.pdbx_strand_id
1 'polypeptide(L)'
;MTFALILNGTVVQVSDTQFPVAPSLTWADISSASPQPAVGWTAEKSSAGTWSFAAPAAAVAPLKTQAASAQAWIQQQANLAAAMGETFTADMKAYVTAISAIASGTDTTSTVLPAQPTDVMTASTAAATT
;
A
#
# COMPACT_ATOMS: atom_id res chain seq x y z
N MET A 1 -21.90 22.54 7.44
CA MET A 1 -20.86 22.84 6.42
C MET A 1 -19.55 22.49 7.08
N THR A 2 -18.73 21.67 6.44
CA THR A 2 -17.44 21.23 7.00
C THR A 2 -16.34 21.83 6.13
N PHE A 3 -15.27 22.29 6.76
CA PHE A 3 -14.16 22.98 6.12
C PHE A 3 -12.83 22.29 6.43
N ALA A 4 -11.96 22.24 5.43
CA ALA A 4 -10.56 21.84 5.57
C ALA A 4 -9.66 23.08 5.57
N LEU A 5 -8.76 23.18 6.55
CA LEU A 5 -7.69 24.16 6.58
C LEU A 5 -6.49 23.59 5.83
N ILE A 6 -5.99 24.34 4.85
CA ILE A 6 -4.94 23.89 3.95
C ILE A 6 -3.71 24.75 4.12
N LEU A 7 -2.55 24.10 4.30
CA LEU A 7 -1.23 24.72 4.36
C LEU A 7 -0.33 24.04 3.35
N ASN A 8 0.24 24.79 2.41
CA ASN A 8 1.18 24.25 1.40
C ASN A 8 0.66 23.01 0.66
N GLY A 9 -0.65 22.97 0.37
CA GLY A 9 -1.27 21.83 -0.32
C GLY A 9 -1.59 20.62 0.56
N THR A 10 -1.58 20.77 1.89
CA THR A 10 -1.94 19.69 2.83
C THR A 10 -3.05 20.14 3.77
N VAL A 11 -4.02 19.26 4.03
CA VAL A 11 -5.06 19.47 5.04
C VAL A 11 -4.42 19.34 6.43
N VAL A 12 -4.39 20.44 7.18
CA VAL A 12 -3.83 20.48 8.54
C VAL A 12 -4.89 20.45 9.63
N GLN A 13 -6.15 20.78 9.30
CA GLN A 13 -7.26 20.77 10.24
C GLN A 13 -8.59 20.58 9.49
N VAL A 14 -9.55 19.93 10.14
CA VAL A 14 -10.95 19.88 9.68
C VAL A 14 -11.84 20.49 10.78
N SER A 15 -12.78 21.34 10.41
CA SER A 15 -13.68 22.02 11.36
C SER A 15 -15.01 22.38 10.69
N ASP A 16 -16.08 22.46 11.46
CA ASP A 16 -17.39 22.93 10.98
C ASP A 16 -17.52 24.47 10.99
N THR A 17 -16.48 25.16 11.46
CA THR A 17 -16.43 26.62 11.54
C THR A 17 -15.09 27.13 11.04
N GLN A 18 -15.10 28.24 10.29
CA GLN A 18 -13.90 28.93 9.85
C GLN A 18 -13.43 29.91 10.92
N PHE A 19 -12.11 30.00 11.09
CA PHE A 19 -11.46 30.97 11.97
C PHE A 19 -10.50 31.86 11.18
N PRO A 20 -10.17 33.07 11.67
CA PRO A 20 -9.09 33.87 11.11
C PRO A 20 -7.78 33.08 11.13
N VAL A 21 -7.09 33.03 9.98
CA VAL A 21 -5.84 32.27 9.80
C VAL A 21 -4.79 33.15 9.13
N ALA A 22 -3.52 32.75 9.25
CA ALA A 22 -2.43 33.42 8.55
C ALA A 22 -2.64 33.39 7.02
N PRO A 23 -2.08 34.36 6.26
CA PRO A 23 -2.29 34.42 4.80
C PRO A 23 -1.75 33.21 4.02
N SER A 24 -0.88 32.41 4.63
CA SER A 24 -0.39 31.13 4.07
C SER A 24 -1.38 29.97 4.19
N LEU A 25 -2.46 30.15 4.95
CA LEU A 25 -3.48 29.15 5.21
C LEU A 25 -4.75 29.50 4.44
N THR A 26 -5.44 28.48 3.93
CA THR A 26 -6.71 28.68 3.21
C THR A 26 -7.74 27.67 3.65
N TRP A 27 -8.96 28.15 3.91
CA TRP A 27 -10.11 27.27 4.15
C TRP A 27 -10.75 26.83 2.82
N ALA A 28 -11.01 25.55 2.69
CA ALA A 28 -11.78 24.95 1.61
C ALA A 28 -13.07 24.35 2.16
N ASP A 29 -14.20 24.59 1.49
CA ASP A 29 -15.45 23.88 1.78
C ASP A 29 -15.34 22.44 1.27
N ILE A 30 -15.55 21.48 2.17
CA ILE A 30 -15.50 20.04 1.87
C ILE A 30 -16.86 19.37 2.04
N SER A 31 -17.94 20.14 2.22
CA SER A 31 -19.29 19.60 2.48
C SER A 31 -19.80 18.68 1.38
N SER A 32 -19.30 18.83 0.15
CA SER A 32 -19.64 17.99 -1.01
C SER A 32 -18.49 17.10 -1.48
N ALA A 33 -17.38 17.04 -0.74
CA ALA A 33 -16.23 16.22 -1.12
C ALA A 33 -16.48 14.75 -0.76
N SER A 34 -16.23 13.85 -1.69
CA SER A 34 -16.31 12.40 -1.47
C SER A 34 -15.11 11.73 -2.13
N PRO A 35 -14.29 10.96 -1.38
CA PRO A 35 -14.38 10.71 0.07
C PRO A 35 -14.13 11.96 0.93
N GLN A 36 -14.63 11.95 2.18
CA GLN A 36 -14.52 13.09 3.09
C GLN A 36 -13.03 13.34 3.46
N PRO A 37 -12.48 14.52 3.16
CA PRO A 37 -11.08 14.85 3.46
C PRO A 37 -10.80 14.83 4.97
N ALA A 38 -9.61 14.35 5.34
CA ALA A 38 -9.13 14.34 6.73
C ALA A 38 -7.76 15.01 6.85
N VAL A 39 -7.32 15.26 8.09
CA VAL A 39 -5.98 15.80 8.36
C VAL A 39 -4.90 14.88 7.74
N GLY A 40 -3.91 15.48 7.08
CA GLY A 40 -2.84 14.79 6.37
C GLY A 40 -3.11 14.48 4.90
N TRP A 41 -4.30 14.82 4.37
CA TRP A 41 -4.63 14.68 2.95
C TRP A 41 -3.96 15.75 2.11
N THR A 42 -3.59 15.39 0.88
CA THR A 42 -3.13 16.35 -0.13
C THR A 42 -4.34 17.09 -0.67
N ALA A 43 -4.22 18.41 -0.82
CA ALA A 43 -5.26 19.28 -1.33
C ALA A 43 -4.69 20.18 -2.44
N GLU A 44 -5.30 20.13 -3.61
CA GLU A 44 -4.89 20.90 -4.78
C GLU A 44 -6.04 21.78 -5.25
N LYS A 45 -5.76 23.06 -5.51
CA LYS A 45 -6.74 23.97 -6.09
C LYS A 45 -6.50 24.06 -7.59
N SER A 46 -7.47 23.63 -8.37
CA SER A 46 -7.44 23.82 -9.82
C SER A 46 -7.47 25.30 -10.20
N SER A 47 -7.01 25.64 -11.41
CA SER A 47 -7.11 27.01 -11.95
C SER A 47 -8.56 27.51 -12.07
N ALA A 48 -9.54 26.61 -12.09
CA ALA A 48 -10.98 26.91 -12.08
C ALA A 48 -11.53 27.21 -10.67
N GLY A 49 -10.71 27.10 -9.63
CA GLY A 49 -11.09 27.37 -8.24
C GLY A 49 -11.63 26.16 -7.47
N THR A 50 -11.85 25.02 -8.14
CA THR A 50 -12.30 23.77 -7.52
C THR A 50 -11.16 23.08 -6.76
N TRP A 51 -11.44 22.63 -5.55
CA TRP A 51 -10.51 21.83 -4.73
C TRP A 51 -10.61 20.34 -5.06
N SER A 52 -9.46 19.68 -5.17
CA SER A 52 -9.32 18.23 -5.23
C SER A 52 -8.58 17.75 -3.99
N PHE A 53 -9.02 16.62 -3.42
CA PHE A 53 -8.43 16.04 -2.22
C PHE A 53 -8.01 14.60 -2.49
N ALA A 54 -6.81 14.24 -2.06
CA ALA A 54 -6.29 12.89 -2.15
C ALA A 54 -5.89 12.40 -0.76
N ALA A 55 -6.39 11.22 -0.40
CA ALA A 55 -5.95 10.54 0.80
C ALA A 55 -4.43 10.32 0.72
N PRO A 56 -3.68 10.54 1.82
CA PRO A 56 -2.31 10.06 1.86
C PRO A 56 -2.38 8.55 1.67
N ALA A 57 -1.56 8.01 0.77
CA ALA A 57 -1.52 6.57 0.54
C ALA A 57 -1.30 5.88 1.89
N ALA A 58 -2.33 5.14 2.35
CA ALA A 58 -2.28 4.43 3.62
C ALA A 58 -1.04 3.55 3.60
N ALA A 59 -0.20 3.75 4.61
CA ALA A 59 1.23 3.49 4.56
C ALA A 59 1.64 2.19 3.85
N VAL A 60 2.66 2.30 3.00
CA VAL A 60 3.49 1.19 2.53
C VAL A 60 4.18 0.47 3.71
N ALA A 61 4.19 1.07 4.91
CA ALA A 61 4.81 0.54 6.13
C ALA A 61 4.15 -0.74 6.71
N PRO A 62 2.82 -0.86 6.90
CA PRO A 62 2.17 -2.11 7.30
C PRO A 62 2.31 -3.24 6.26
N LEU A 63 2.33 -2.93 4.96
CA LEU A 63 2.54 -3.93 3.90
C LEU A 63 3.99 -4.43 3.86
N LYS A 64 4.97 -3.53 4.00
CA LYS A 64 6.39 -3.90 4.12
C LYS A 64 6.66 -4.81 5.32
N THR A 65 6.05 -4.49 6.47
CA THR A 65 6.18 -5.35 7.66
C THR A 65 5.56 -6.72 7.44
N GLN A 66 4.37 -6.80 6.84
CA GLN A 66 3.73 -8.08 6.49
C GLN A 66 4.54 -8.87 5.46
N ALA A 67 5.09 -8.19 4.46
CA ALA A 67 5.96 -8.79 3.45
C ALA A 67 7.26 -9.34 4.07
N ALA A 68 7.84 -8.67 5.07
CA ALA A 68 8.99 -9.19 5.81
C ALA A 68 8.65 -10.48 6.58
N SER A 69 7.46 -10.55 7.21
CA SER A 69 6.99 -11.79 7.84
C SER A 69 6.77 -12.91 6.81
N ALA A 70 6.22 -12.58 5.63
CA ALA A 70 6.06 -13.53 4.54
C ALA A 70 7.41 -14.00 3.97
N GLN A 71 8.43 -13.14 3.88
CA GLN A 71 9.78 -13.52 3.47
C GLN A 71 10.40 -14.54 4.43
N ALA A 72 10.21 -14.38 5.74
CA ALA A 72 10.69 -15.36 6.72
C ALA A 72 10.05 -16.73 6.50
N TRP A 73 8.75 -16.79 6.21
CA TRP A 73 8.05 -18.02 5.88
C TRP A 73 8.52 -18.62 4.55
N ILE A 74 8.68 -17.80 3.50
CA ILE A 74 9.22 -18.23 2.19
C ILE A 74 10.59 -18.90 2.39
N GLN A 75 11.46 -18.32 3.22
CA GLN A 75 12.78 -18.89 3.49
C GLN A 75 12.69 -20.25 4.19
N GLN A 76 11.73 -20.42 5.10
CA GLN A 76 11.47 -21.70 5.74
C GLN A 76 11.02 -22.76 4.71
N GLN A 77 10.11 -22.39 3.80
CA GLN A 77 9.66 -23.29 2.72
C GLN A 77 10.80 -23.64 1.76
N ALA A 78 11.69 -22.69 1.45
CA ALA A 78 12.83 -22.92 0.58
C ALA A 78 13.81 -23.93 1.19
N ASN A 79 14.04 -23.85 2.51
CA ASN A 79 14.89 -24.80 3.22
C ASN A 79 14.28 -26.22 3.24
N LEU A 80 12.96 -26.32 3.41
CA LEU A 80 12.25 -27.61 3.33
C LEU A 80 12.31 -28.19 1.91
N ALA A 81 12.12 -27.35 0.89
CA ALA A 81 12.18 -27.77 -0.52
C ALA A 81 13.58 -28.29 -0.87
N ALA A 82 14.62 -27.57 -0.45
CA ALA A 82 16.00 -27.99 -0.62
C ALA A 82 16.29 -29.32 0.10
N ALA A 83 15.75 -29.51 1.31
CA ALA A 83 15.92 -30.77 2.06
C ALA A 83 15.19 -31.96 1.42
N MET A 84 14.05 -31.71 0.76
CA MET A 84 13.24 -32.74 0.09
C MET A 84 13.60 -32.95 -1.40
N GLY A 85 14.50 -32.12 -1.97
CA GLY A 85 14.81 -32.14 -3.39
C GLY A 85 13.67 -31.63 -4.28
N GLU A 86 12.73 -30.88 -3.71
CA GLU A 86 11.58 -30.29 -4.39
C GLU A 86 11.87 -28.85 -4.82
N THR A 87 11.05 -28.33 -5.72
CA THR A 87 11.18 -26.94 -6.18
C THR A 87 9.85 -26.20 -6.02
N PHE A 88 9.93 -24.88 -5.89
CA PHE A 88 8.74 -24.03 -5.79
C PHE A 88 7.88 -24.11 -7.05
N THR A 89 6.57 -24.23 -6.83
CA THR A 89 5.53 -24.12 -7.87
C THR A 89 5.63 -22.77 -8.59
N ALA A 90 5.01 -22.66 -9.77
CA ALA A 90 4.90 -21.38 -10.48
C ALA A 90 4.20 -20.32 -9.62
N ASP A 91 3.16 -20.72 -8.89
CA ASP A 91 2.39 -19.85 -8.00
C ASP A 91 3.22 -19.37 -6.80
N MET A 92 4.03 -20.25 -6.21
CA MET A 92 4.95 -19.87 -5.15
C MET A 92 6.02 -18.89 -5.66
N LYS A 93 6.57 -19.08 -6.86
CA LYS A 93 7.50 -18.12 -7.46
C LYS A 93 6.85 -16.75 -7.69
N ALA A 94 5.62 -16.71 -8.21
CA ALA A 94 4.87 -15.47 -8.38
C ALA A 94 4.60 -14.77 -7.03
N TYR A 95 4.26 -15.55 -6.00
CA TYR A 95 4.11 -15.06 -4.64
C TYR A 95 5.42 -14.46 -4.09
N VAL A 96 6.55 -15.16 -4.22
CA VAL A 96 7.87 -14.65 -3.77
C VAL A 96 8.22 -13.34 -4.47
N THR A 97 8.00 -13.23 -5.78
CA THR A 97 8.26 -12.01 -6.55
C THR A 97 7.41 -10.84 -6.06
N ALA A 98 6.11 -11.06 -5.85
CA ALA A 98 5.20 -10.03 -5.34
C ALA A 98 5.57 -9.57 -3.92
N ILE A 99 5.85 -10.52 -3.01
CA ILE A 99 6.30 -10.21 -1.65
C ILE A 99 7.62 -9.43 -1.66
N SER A 100 8.56 -9.78 -2.53
CA SER A 100 9.84 -9.05 -2.67
C SER A 100 9.63 -7.62 -3.20
N ALA A 101 8.73 -7.43 -4.17
CA ALA A 101 8.41 -6.12 -4.71
C ALA A 101 7.76 -5.20 -3.66
N ILE A 102 6.87 -5.77 -2.82
CA ILE A 102 6.25 -5.06 -1.70
C ILE A 102 7.26 -4.75 -0.59
N ALA A 103 8.10 -5.72 -0.20
CA ALA A 103 9.12 -5.55 0.84
C ALA A 103 10.17 -4.48 0.47
N SER A 104 10.63 -4.48 -0.79
CA SER A 104 11.57 -3.48 -1.30
C SER A 104 10.93 -2.10 -1.54
N GLY A 105 9.60 -2.04 -1.65
CA GLY A 105 8.85 -0.82 -1.92
C GLY A 105 8.88 -0.39 -3.39
N THR A 106 9.28 -1.28 -4.30
CA THR A 106 9.11 -1.08 -5.75
C THR A 106 7.65 -1.26 -6.17
N ASP A 107 6.87 -2.03 -5.40
CA ASP A 107 5.42 -2.09 -5.54
C ASP A 107 4.77 -0.95 -4.74
N THR A 108 4.21 0.00 -5.47
CA THR A 108 3.49 1.17 -4.93
C THR A 108 1.99 1.13 -5.23
N THR A 109 1.51 0.08 -5.91
CA THR A 109 0.12 -0.06 -6.37
C THR A 109 -0.65 -1.08 -5.54
N SER A 110 0.03 -2.08 -4.97
CA SER A 110 -0.56 -3.09 -4.10
C SER A 110 -1.00 -2.49 -2.77
N THR A 111 -2.28 -2.66 -2.45
CA THR A 111 -2.90 -2.22 -1.19
C THR A 111 -3.14 -3.37 -0.22
N VAL A 112 -2.87 -4.62 -0.62
CA VAL A 112 -3.02 -5.84 0.18
C VAL A 112 -1.88 -6.82 -0.13
N LEU A 113 -1.55 -7.70 0.82
CA LEU A 113 -0.58 -8.77 0.57
C LEU A 113 -1.24 -9.83 -0.33
N PRO A 114 -0.52 -10.39 -1.33
CA PRO A 114 -1.02 -11.54 -2.07
C PRO A 114 -1.33 -12.70 -1.12
N ALA A 115 -2.34 -13.51 -1.47
CA ALA A 115 -2.68 -14.69 -0.70
C ALA A 115 -1.54 -15.73 -0.78
N GLN A 116 -1.26 -16.40 0.34
CA GLN A 116 -0.30 -17.50 0.33
C GLN A 116 -0.84 -18.65 -0.54
N PRO A 117 -0.01 -19.22 -1.43
CA PRO A 117 -0.41 -20.38 -2.20
C PRO A 117 -0.61 -21.58 -1.26
N THR A 118 -1.70 -22.30 -1.46
CA THR A 118 -1.98 -23.56 -0.72
C THR A 118 -1.08 -24.71 -1.19
N ASP A 119 -0.57 -24.61 -2.42
CA ASP A 119 0.37 -25.56 -3.02
C ASP A 119 1.73 -24.89 -3.24
N VAL A 120 2.66 -25.16 -2.32
CA VAL A 120 3.97 -24.50 -2.24
C VAL A 120 5.07 -25.28 -2.96
N MET A 121 4.91 -26.58 -3.14
CA MET A 121 5.98 -27.50 -3.50
C MET A 121 5.48 -28.52 -4.52
N THR A 122 6.19 -28.59 -5.64
CA THR A 122 5.99 -29.62 -6.64
C THR A 122 7.19 -30.54 -6.58
N ALA A 123 6.93 -31.85 -6.38
CA ALA A 123 7.94 -32.87 -6.44
C ALA A 123 8.72 -32.74 -7.75
N SER A 124 10.05 -32.64 -7.66
CA SER A 124 10.89 -32.71 -8.83
C SER A 124 10.81 -34.16 -9.31
N THR A 125 9.99 -34.45 -10.31
CA THR A 125 9.95 -35.77 -10.93
C THR A 125 11.33 -35.99 -11.54
N ALA A 126 12.20 -36.71 -10.82
CA ALA A 126 13.43 -37.22 -11.38
C ALA A 126 13.03 -38.04 -12.61
N ALA A 127 13.34 -37.51 -13.79
CA ALA A 127 13.22 -38.24 -15.03
C ALA A 127 14.15 -39.46 -14.91
N ALA A 128 13.57 -40.60 -14.51
CA ALA A 128 14.17 -41.89 -14.69
C ALA A 128 14.22 -42.15 -16.20
N THR A 129 15.28 -41.68 -16.85
CA THR A 129 15.66 -42.18 -18.17
C THR A 129 16.14 -43.62 -17.97
N THR A 130 15.26 -44.55 -18.37
CA THR A 130 15.52 -45.99 -18.56
C THR A 130 16.68 -46.24 -19.51
#